data_AF-A0A453RU15-F1
#
_entry.id   AF-A0A453RU15-F1
#
_cell.length_a   1.000
_cell.length_b   1.000
_cell.length_c   1.000
_cell.angle_alpha   90.00
_cell.angle_beta   90.00
_cell.angle_gamma   90.00
#
_symmetry.space_group_name_H-M   'P 1'
#
loop_
_entity.id
_entity.type
_entity.pdbx_description
1 polymer ?
#
loop_
_entity_poly.entity_id
_entity_poly.type
_entity_poly.pdbx_seq_one_letter_code
_entity_poly.pdbx_strand_id
1 'polypeptide(L)'
;MSMATKQATLPRSGAFSKGYNFAYAWEKNAPVTEEQNAAISALSHAVAERPFPVNLEDGGTAVPEKESALEEAGAMDAVLVNTHQFYKWFAELESAMKSETEEKYRLYESTLEERVNTCDGILQQVDDTQNLFEELQSLHSSVAIKTQTLHDACDQLLVEKQRLIGFAEALRSRLNYFDELENASTSFYSQTMNIGNEQFLPLLKRLDDCILYVENNPLYAESAVYLVKFRQLQSRALGMIRSHVLSTLKAASSQVLLHCI
;
A
#
# COMPACT_ATOMS: atom_id res chain seq x y z
N MET A 1 -46.62 -6.62 54.56
CA MET A 1 -45.47 -6.18 55.38
C MET A 1 -44.27 -7.02 54.96
N SER A 2 -43.39 -6.47 54.12
CA SER A 2 -42.03 -6.01 54.47
C SER A 2 -41.11 -7.20 54.84
N MET A 3 -39.94 -7.42 54.23
CA MET A 3 -38.94 -6.46 53.79
C MET A 3 -38.18 -6.93 52.55
N ALA A 4 -37.79 -5.95 51.74
CA ALA A 4 -36.89 -6.05 50.60
C ALA A 4 -35.42 -6.13 51.05
N THR A 5 -34.65 -7.04 50.46
CA THR A 5 -33.19 -7.00 50.51
C THR A 5 -32.68 -6.52 49.15
N LYS A 6 -32.24 -5.25 49.11
CA LYS A 6 -31.66 -4.60 47.93
C LYS A 6 -30.38 -5.34 47.51
N GLN A 7 -30.35 -5.88 46.30
CA GLN A 7 -29.08 -6.17 45.62
C GLN A 7 -28.41 -4.85 45.24
N ALA A 8 -27.20 -4.64 45.74
CA ALA A 8 -26.35 -3.54 45.32
C ALA A 8 -25.84 -3.82 43.91
N THR A 9 -26.43 -3.15 42.92
CA THR A 9 -25.89 -3.05 41.57
C THR A 9 -24.64 -2.18 41.58
N LEU A 10 -23.47 -2.82 41.55
CA LEU A 10 -22.20 -2.15 41.24
C LEU A 10 -22.25 -1.61 39.80
N PRO A 11 -21.79 -0.37 39.54
CA PRO A 11 -21.78 0.20 38.20
C PRO A 11 -20.81 -0.59 37.32
N ARG A 12 -21.30 -1.10 36.19
CA ARG A 12 -20.47 -1.70 35.14
C ARG A 12 -19.48 -0.65 34.63
N SER A 13 -18.24 -0.73 35.11
CA SER A 13 -17.12 0.06 34.62
C SER A 13 -16.83 -0.32 33.17
N GLY A 14 -17.09 0.60 32.25
CA GLY A 14 -16.80 0.48 30.81
C GLY A 14 -15.30 0.40 30.47
N ALA A 15 -14.41 0.43 31.46
CA ALA A 15 -12.97 0.29 31.26
C ALA A 15 -12.52 -1.17 31.02
N PHE A 16 -13.29 -2.16 31.49
CA PHE A 16 -12.88 -3.58 31.42
C PHE A 16 -13.16 -4.26 30.06
N SER A 17 -14.01 -3.69 29.21
CA SER A 17 -14.31 -4.27 27.88
C SER A 17 -13.34 -3.84 26.78
N LYS A 18 -12.58 -2.75 26.98
CA LYS A 18 -11.66 -2.22 25.98
C LYS A 18 -10.30 -2.94 25.99
N GLY A 19 -9.85 -3.39 27.16
CA GLY A 19 -8.62 -4.19 27.30
C GLY A 19 -8.72 -5.58 26.67
N TYR A 20 -9.86 -6.26 26.83
CA TYR A 20 -10.09 -7.58 26.19
C TYR A 20 -10.15 -7.48 24.67
N ASN A 21 -10.68 -6.39 24.12
CA ASN A 21 -10.69 -6.16 22.67
C ASN A 21 -9.28 -5.94 22.10
N PHE A 22 -8.38 -5.29 22.85
CA PHE A 22 -7.01 -5.07 22.41
C PHE A 22 -6.19 -6.36 22.43
N ALA A 23 -6.26 -7.14 23.50
CA ALA A 23 -5.56 -8.43 23.59
C ALA A 23 -6.05 -9.41 22.50
N TYR A 24 -7.37 -9.47 22.27
CA TYR A 24 -7.96 -10.30 21.22
C TYR A 24 -7.59 -9.83 19.80
N ALA A 25 -7.50 -8.51 19.57
CA ALA A 25 -7.07 -7.95 18.29
C ALA A 25 -5.58 -8.17 18.02
N TRP A 26 -4.73 -8.13 19.06
CA TRP A 26 -3.30 -8.46 18.96
C TRP A 26 -3.11 -9.93 18.61
N GLU A 27 -3.76 -10.83 19.36
CA GLU A 27 -3.64 -12.28 19.19
C GLU A 27 -4.10 -12.76 17.80
N LYS A 28 -5.09 -12.07 17.19
CA LYS A 28 -5.58 -12.38 15.85
C LYS A 28 -4.72 -11.82 14.72
N ASN A 29 -4.03 -10.70 14.94
CA ASN A 29 -3.27 -9.99 13.90
C ASN A 29 -1.76 -10.27 13.92
N ALA A 30 -1.26 -10.97 14.94
CA ALA A 30 0.13 -11.41 15.02
C ALA A 30 0.22 -12.84 15.60
N PRO A 31 -0.22 -13.87 14.86
CA PRO A 31 -0.10 -15.25 15.31
C PRO A 31 1.38 -15.59 15.49
N VAL A 32 1.78 -15.84 16.74
CA VAL A 32 3.13 -16.22 17.12
C VAL A 32 3.46 -17.55 16.42
N THR A 33 4.54 -17.58 15.64
CA THR A 33 4.95 -18.80 14.92
C THR A 33 5.38 -19.88 15.92
N GLU A 34 5.32 -21.15 15.50
CA GLU A 34 5.66 -22.29 16.36
C GLU A 34 7.09 -22.19 16.92
N GLU A 35 8.03 -21.64 16.13
CA GLU A 35 9.40 -21.34 16.55
C GLU A 35 9.47 -20.26 17.65
N GLN A 36 8.64 -19.23 17.57
CA GLN A 36 8.59 -18.18 18.59
C GLN A 36 7.96 -18.68 19.89
N ASN A 37 6.94 -19.54 19.81
CA ASN A 37 6.36 -20.21 20.98
C ASN A 37 7.35 -21.18 21.64
N ALA A 38 8.16 -21.87 20.84
CA ALA A 38 9.25 -22.72 21.35
C ALA A 38 10.33 -21.87 22.06
N ALA A 39 10.69 -20.71 21.50
CA ALA A 39 11.65 -19.80 22.12
C ALA A 39 11.12 -19.21 23.45
N ILE A 40 9.84 -18.83 23.51
CA ILE A 40 9.19 -18.38 24.74
C ILE A 40 9.17 -19.48 25.80
N SER A 41 8.88 -20.72 25.39
CA SER A 41 8.89 -21.87 26.30
C SER A 41 10.31 -22.18 26.82
N ALA A 42 11.32 -22.07 25.96
CA ALA A 42 12.73 -22.22 26.35
C ALA A 42 13.19 -21.12 27.32
N LEU A 43 12.77 -19.87 27.10
CA LEU A 43 13.05 -18.75 28.00
C LEU A 43 12.35 -18.93 29.36
N SER A 44 11.09 -19.38 29.36
CA SER A 44 10.35 -19.69 30.59
C SER A 44 11.07 -20.76 31.41
N HIS A 45 11.54 -21.83 30.76
CA HIS A 45 12.33 -22.87 31.42
C HIS A 45 13.67 -22.35 31.95
N ALA A 46 14.36 -21.49 31.19
CA ALA A 46 15.63 -20.90 31.62
C ALA A 46 15.48 -19.94 32.82
N VAL A 47 14.32 -19.28 32.95
CA VAL A 47 13.98 -18.43 34.11
C VAL A 47 13.64 -19.28 35.33
N ALA A 48 12.93 -20.40 35.15
CA ALA A 48 12.59 -21.31 36.24
C ALA A 48 13.82 -22.02 36.85
N GLU A 49 14.86 -22.26 36.05
CA GLU A 49 16.13 -22.89 36.47
C GLU A 49 17.18 -21.88 36.97
N ARG A 50 16.85 -20.59 37.05
CA ARG A 50 17.82 -19.58 37.47
C ARG A 50 18.05 -19.68 38.99
N PRO A 51 19.27 -20.01 39.46
CA PRO A 51 19.56 -20.03 40.88
C PRO A 51 19.37 -18.62 41.44
N PHE A 52 18.78 -18.53 42.64
CA PHE A 52 18.58 -17.25 43.32
C PHE A 52 19.93 -16.55 43.54
N PRO A 53 20.00 -15.22 43.39
CA PRO A 53 21.19 -14.46 43.73
C PRO A 53 21.47 -14.61 45.23
N VAL A 54 22.73 -14.86 45.57
CA VAL A 54 23.26 -15.26 46.90
C VAL A 54 22.98 -14.27 48.04
N ASN A 55 22.32 -13.13 47.77
CA ASN A 55 22.06 -12.06 48.74
C ASN A 55 20.62 -11.98 49.26
N LEU A 56 19.81 -13.02 49.10
CA LEU A 56 18.46 -13.09 49.70
C LEU A 56 18.16 -14.46 50.33
N GLU A 57 19.05 -14.94 51.21
CA GLU A 57 18.67 -15.98 52.19
C GLU A 57 18.41 -15.30 53.55
N ASP A 58 17.14 -15.18 53.90
CA ASP A 58 16.71 -14.83 55.25
C ASP A 58 16.53 -16.11 56.09
N GLY A 59 17.19 -16.12 57.25
CA GLY A 59 16.72 -16.77 58.47
C GLY A 59 16.67 -18.30 58.50
N GLY A 60 17.82 -18.94 58.77
CA GLY A 60 17.85 -20.37 59.10
C GLY A 60 19.21 -20.85 59.63
N THR A 61 19.47 -20.59 60.91
CA THR A 61 20.49 -21.18 61.79
C THR A 61 21.26 -22.40 61.25
N ALA A 62 22.53 -22.21 60.92
CA ALA A 62 23.60 -23.17 61.19
C ALA A 62 24.92 -22.39 61.16
N VAL A 63 25.53 -22.24 62.34
CA VAL A 63 26.92 -21.79 62.50
C VAL A 63 27.82 -22.87 61.91
N PRO A 64 28.78 -22.52 61.03
CA PRO A 64 30.06 -23.18 61.02
C PRO A 64 31.09 -22.17 61.54
N GLU A 65 31.69 -22.52 62.66
CA GLU A 65 32.97 -22.00 63.11
C GLU A 65 33.92 -21.98 61.91
N LYS A 66 34.24 -20.79 61.42
CA LYS A 66 35.38 -20.60 60.54
C LYS A 66 36.28 -19.57 61.20
N GLU A 67 37.21 -20.15 61.94
CA GLU A 67 38.43 -19.59 62.47
C GLU A 67 38.83 -18.29 61.75
N SER A 68 38.82 -17.25 62.57
CA SER A 68 39.58 -16.02 62.46
C SER A 68 40.86 -16.18 61.64
N ALA A 69 40.79 -15.87 60.33
CA ALA A 69 41.91 -15.34 59.58
C ALA A 69 42.04 -13.84 59.92
N LEU A 70 42.33 -13.58 61.19
CA LEU A 70 42.85 -12.32 61.72
C LEU A 70 44.21 -12.65 62.34
N GLU A 71 45.09 -13.23 61.55
CA GLU A 71 46.52 -13.17 61.83
C GLU A 71 47.12 -12.21 60.80
N GLU A 72 47.92 -11.28 61.32
CA GLU A 72 48.70 -10.29 60.58
C GLU A 72 48.03 -8.94 60.24
N ALA A 73 47.32 -8.36 61.21
CA ALA A 73 47.53 -6.95 61.51
C ALA A 73 48.15 -6.87 62.90
N GLY A 74 49.45 -6.57 62.94
CA GLY A 74 50.26 -6.62 64.14
C GLY A 74 49.56 -5.95 65.31
N ALA A 75 49.52 -6.66 66.44
CA ALA A 75 49.27 -6.07 67.74
C ALA A 75 50.22 -4.87 67.90
N MET A 76 49.70 -3.67 67.65
CA MET A 76 50.32 -2.47 68.17
C MET A 76 50.02 -2.49 69.66
N ASP A 77 50.88 -3.17 70.41
CA ASP A 77 51.07 -2.98 71.84
C ASP A 77 51.61 -1.55 72.03
N ALA A 78 50.76 -0.56 71.74
CA ALA A 78 51.03 0.83 71.98
C ALA A 78 50.77 1.05 73.47
N VAL A 79 51.77 0.77 74.29
CA VAL A 79 51.80 1.27 75.66
C VAL A 79 51.71 2.80 75.56
N LEU A 80 50.52 3.33 75.81
CA LEU A 80 50.20 4.75 75.72
C LEU A 80 50.77 5.47 76.95
N VAL A 81 52.07 5.77 76.91
CA VAL A 81 52.81 6.36 78.05
C VAL A 81 52.58 7.88 78.19
N ASN A 82 51.98 8.58 77.20
CA ASN A 82 51.83 10.03 77.20
C ASN A 82 50.46 10.50 76.66
N THR A 83 49.82 11.46 77.37
CA THR A 83 48.52 12.05 77.03
C THR A 83 48.43 12.56 75.58
N HIS A 84 49.49 13.13 75.03
CA HIS A 84 49.51 13.63 73.66
C HIS A 84 49.50 12.51 72.61
N GLN A 85 50.16 11.38 72.88
CA GLN A 85 50.17 10.21 72.00
C GLN A 85 48.79 9.55 71.95
N PHE A 86 48.05 9.57 73.07
CA PHE A 86 46.67 9.12 73.12
C PHE A 86 45.74 9.98 72.26
N TYR A 87 45.79 11.31 72.37
CA TYR A 87 44.95 12.18 71.55
C TYR A 87 45.26 12.09 70.06
N LYS A 88 46.54 11.90 69.69
CA LYS A 88 46.93 11.70 68.29
C LYS A 88 46.37 10.38 67.73
N TRP A 89 46.57 9.28 68.44
CA TRP A 89 46.03 7.98 68.05
C TRP A 89 44.50 7.99 68.00
N PHE A 90 43.84 8.61 68.98
CA PHE A 90 42.39 8.73 69.01
C PHE A 90 41.85 9.56 67.83
N ALA A 91 42.51 10.66 67.47
CA ALA A 91 42.13 11.46 66.31
C ALA A 91 42.33 10.71 64.98
N GLU A 92 43.41 9.93 64.87
CA GLU A 92 43.65 9.06 63.71
C GLU A 92 42.60 7.94 63.61
N LEU A 93 42.24 7.32 64.75
CA LEU A 93 41.18 6.31 64.82
C LEU A 93 39.79 6.90 64.49
N GLU A 94 39.47 8.08 65.02
CA GLU A 94 38.22 8.79 64.75
C GLU A 94 38.13 9.19 63.27
N SER A 95 39.23 9.69 62.69
CA SER A 95 39.32 9.98 61.26
C SER A 95 39.18 8.73 60.41
N ALA A 96 39.79 7.61 60.80
CA ALA A 96 39.68 6.35 60.08
C ALA A 96 38.26 5.79 60.12
N MET A 97 37.60 5.78 61.29
CA MET A 97 36.19 5.41 61.40
C MET A 97 35.28 6.33 60.58
N LYS A 98 35.50 7.64 60.65
CA LYS A 98 34.71 8.61 59.87
C LYS A 98 34.88 8.36 58.37
N SER A 99 36.12 8.17 57.91
CA SER A 99 36.42 7.85 56.51
C SER A 99 35.75 6.56 56.05
N GLU A 100 35.80 5.49 56.86
CA GLU A 100 35.16 4.21 56.52
C GLU A 100 33.63 4.35 56.41
N THR A 101 33.02 5.11 57.33
CA THR A 101 31.58 5.37 57.28
C THR A 101 31.18 6.25 56.11
N GLU A 102 31.98 7.28 55.78
CA GLU A 102 31.75 8.21 54.68
C GLU A 102 31.91 7.53 53.31
N GLU A 103 32.86 6.60 53.18
CA GLU A 103 33.13 5.88 51.94
C GLU A 103 31.94 5.03 51.46
N LYS A 104 31.18 4.42 52.39
CA LYS A 104 29.95 3.69 52.07
C LYS A 104 28.87 4.60 51.48
N TYR A 105 28.71 5.81 52.03
CA TYR A 105 27.76 6.79 51.50
C TYR A 105 28.20 7.35 50.15
N ARG A 106 29.50 7.62 49.95
CA ARG A 106 30.05 8.04 48.65
C ARG A 106 29.87 6.98 47.57
N LEU A 107 30.02 5.70 47.91
CA LEU A 107 29.75 4.61 46.97
C LEU A 107 28.27 4.53 46.59
N TYR A 108 27.38 4.70 47.56
CA TYR A 108 25.94 4.73 47.32
C TYR A 108 25.54 5.93 46.44
N GLU A 109 26.09 7.12 46.72
CA GLU A 109 25.89 8.33 45.91
C GLU A 109 26.37 8.12 44.47
N SER A 110 27.58 7.60 44.27
CA SER A 110 28.13 7.30 42.94
C SER A 110 27.28 6.29 42.18
N THR A 111 26.80 5.24 42.86
CA THR A 111 25.90 4.25 42.25
C THR A 111 24.59 4.90 41.84
N LEU A 112 24.02 5.77 42.67
CA LEU A 112 22.77 6.46 42.36
C LEU A 112 22.95 7.41 41.16
N GLU A 113 24.06 8.14 41.10
CA GLU A 113 24.41 9.02 39.98
C GLU A 113 24.56 8.22 38.67
N GLU A 114 25.23 7.06 38.70
CA GLU A 114 25.32 6.16 37.55
C GLU A 114 23.93 5.69 37.06
N ARG A 115 23.03 5.35 37.99
CA ARG A 115 21.66 4.96 37.63
C ARG A 115 20.87 6.11 37.03
N VAL A 116 20.98 7.32 37.59
CA VAL A 116 20.34 8.51 37.04
C VAL A 116 20.84 8.78 35.62
N ASN A 117 22.16 8.78 35.41
CA ASN A 117 22.76 8.96 34.08
C ASN A 117 22.30 7.88 33.09
N THR A 118 22.14 6.64 33.55
CA THR A 118 21.60 5.55 32.72
C THR A 118 20.14 5.82 32.33
N CYS A 119 19.31 6.25 33.29
CA CYS A 119 17.92 6.61 33.03
C CYS A 119 17.81 7.79 32.05
N ASP A 120 18.63 8.82 32.20
CA ASP A 120 18.68 9.96 31.29
C ASP A 120 19.10 9.54 29.87
N GLY A 121 20.09 8.64 29.76
CA GLY A 121 20.49 8.07 28.48
C GLY A 121 19.37 7.26 27.80
N ILE A 122 18.60 6.49 28.58
CA ILE A 122 17.44 5.75 28.05
C ILE A 122 16.34 6.72 27.62
N LEU A 123 16.04 7.74 28.43
CA LEU A 123 15.04 8.75 28.08
C LEU A 123 15.41 9.45 26.77
N GLN A 124 16.67 9.83 26.61
CA GLN A 124 17.14 10.43 25.37
C GLN A 124 17.00 9.50 24.17
N GLN A 125 17.30 8.20 24.33
CA GLN A 125 17.07 7.22 23.27
C GLN A 125 15.59 7.06 22.91
N VAL A 126 14.69 7.12 23.89
CA VAL A 126 13.25 7.09 23.66
C VAL A 126 12.80 8.33 22.89
N ASP A 127 13.28 9.52 23.29
CA ASP A 127 12.97 10.78 22.61
C ASP A 127 13.47 10.78 21.16
N ASP A 128 14.71 10.34 20.92
CA ASP A 128 15.29 10.21 19.59
C ASP A 128 14.50 9.22 18.71
N THR A 129 14.09 8.10 19.30
CA THR A 129 13.27 7.08 18.63
C THR A 129 11.89 7.64 18.29
N GLN A 130 11.28 8.42 19.18
CA GLN A 130 10.00 9.06 18.94
C GLN A 130 10.10 10.05 17.78
N ASN A 131 11.14 10.89 17.76
CA ASN A 131 11.39 11.83 16.66
C ASN A 131 11.53 11.11 15.31
N LEU A 132 12.23 9.97 15.29
CA LEU A 132 12.37 9.16 14.07
C LEU A 132 11.01 8.58 13.60
N PHE A 133 10.16 8.16 14.54
CA PHE A 133 8.81 7.70 14.19
C PHE A 133 7.94 8.82 13.64
N GLU A 134 8.02 10.02 14.20
CA GLU A 134 7.31 11.20 13.69
C GLU A 134 7.79 11.58 12.27
N GLU A 135 9.09 11.55 12.02
CA GLU A 135 9.66 11.75 10.68
C GLU A 135 9.18 10.67 9.70
N LEU A 136 9.23 9.40 10.11
CA LEU A 136 8.79 8.27 9.29
C LEU A 136 7.30 8.39 8.95
N GLN A 137 6.47 8.78 9.92
CA GLN A 137 5.04 8.98 9.72
C GLN A 137 4.77 10.13 8.74
N SER A 138 5.50 11.25 8.89
CA SER A 138 5.43 12.39 7.97
C SER A 138 5.84 11.99 6.56
N LEU A 139 6.94 11.26 6.41
CA LEU A 139 7.42 10.76 5.13
C LEU A 139 6.41 9.81 4.48
N HIS A 140 5.87 8.88 5.25
CA HIS A 140 4.85 7.94 4.76
C HIS A 140 3.59 8.68 4.30
N SER A 141 3.11 9.67 5.05
CA SER A 141 1.99 10.53 4.66
C SER A 141 2.29 11.28 3.36
N SER A 142 3.48 11.87 3.24
CA SER A 142 3.92 12.57 2.03
C SER A 142 3.95 11.65 0.81
N VAL A 143 4.48 10.43 0.95
CA VAL A 143 4.49 9.43 -0.12
C VAL A 143 3.06 9.01 -0.49
N ALA A 144 2.20 8.72 0.49
CA ALA A 144 0.82 8.34 0.25
C ALA A 144 0.06 9.44 -0.52
N ILE A 145 0.20 10.71 -0.12
CA ILE A 145 -0.44 11.85 -0.79
C ILE A 145 0.10 12.01 -2.22
N LYS A 146 1.42 11.93 -2.41
CA LYS A 146 2.05 12.05 -3.74
C LYS A 146 1.62 10.91 -4.66
N THR A 147 1.58 9.68 -4.17
CA THR A 147 1.13 8.52 -4.93
C THR A 147 -0.35 8.62 -5.26
N GLN A 148 -1.20 9.06 -4.33
CA GLN A 148 -2.62 9.28 -4.61
C GLN A 148 -2.81 10.36 -5.69
N THR A 149 -2.12 11.50 -5.56
CA THR A 149 -2.19 12.58 -6.55
C THR A 149 -1.73 12.11 -7.93
N LEU A 150 -0.67 11.30 -7.99
CA LEU A 150 -0.20 10.71 -9.24
C LEU A 150 -1.24 9.75 -9.82
N HIS A 151 -1.84 8.91 -8.98
CA HIS A 151 -2.87 7.97 -9.41
C HIS A 151 -4.09 8.70 -9.96
N ASP A 152 -4.58 9.72 -9.26
CA ASP A 152 -5.70 10.56 -9.69
C ASP A 152 -5.41 11.24 -11.05
N ALA A 153 -4.19 11.75 -11.23
CA ALA A 153 -3.76 12.34 -12.51
C ALA A 153 -3.71 11.30 -13.64
N CYS A 154 -3.21 10.10 -13.36
CA CYS A 154 -3.21 8.99 -14.32
C CYS A 154 -4.64 8.57 -14.70
N ASP A 155 -5.54 8.46 -13.73
CA ASP A 155 -6.94 8.11 -13.97
C ASP A 155 -7.65 9.15 -14.82
N GLN A 156 -7.44 10.44 -14.53
CA GLN A 156 -7.98 11.52 -15.35
C GLN A 156 -7.45 11.44 -16.79
N LEU A 157 -6.14 11.21 -16.98
CA LEU A 157 -5.55 11.04 -18.32
C LEU A 157 -6.12 9.84 -19.06
N LEU A 158 -6.39 8.73 -18.36
CA LEU A 158 -7.03 7.55 -18.96
C LEU A 158 -8.45 7.86 -19.44
N VAL A 159 -9.23 8.59 -18.64
CA VAL A 159 -10.58 9.03 -19.03
C VAL A 159 -10.52 9.95 -20.26
N GLU A 160 -9.60 10.92 -20.27
CA GLU A 160 -9.43 11.83 -21.40
C GLU A 160 -8.99 11.11 -22.67
N LYS A 161 -8.06 10.16 -22.55
CA LYS A 161 -7.64 9.30 -23.66
C LYS A 161 -8.83 8.51 -24.22
N GLN A 162 -9.62 7.88 -23.37
CA GLN A 162 -10.78 7.10 -23.80
C GLN A 162 -11.82 7.98 -24.50
N ARG A 163 -12.05 9.19 -23.98
CA ARG A 163 -12.92 10.19 -24.62
C ARG A 163 -12.41 10.59 -26.00
N LEU A 164 -11.10 10.81 -26.13
CA LEU A 164 -10.48 11.18 -27.40
C LEU A 164 -10.53 10.05 -28.43
N ILE A 165 -10.32 8.80 -28.00
CA ILE A 165 -10.50 7.60 -28.84
C ILE A 165 -11.93 7.52 -29.33
N GLY A 166 -12.93 7.63 -28.43
CA GLY A 166 -14.33 7.60 -28.82
C GLY A 166 -14.70 8.74 -29.79
N PHE A 167 -14.13 9.93 -29.60
CA PHE A 167 -14.29 11.04 -30.53
C PHE A 167 -13.66 10.75 -31.90
N ALA A 168 -12.45 10.20 -31.93
CA ALA A 168 -11.76 9.84 -33.17
C ALA A 168 -12.50 8.73 -33.94
N GLU A 169 -13.00 7.71 -33.24
CA GLU A 169 -13.83 6.65 -33.82
C GLU A 169 -15.13 7.21 -34.39
N ALA A 170 -15.80 8.09 -33.66
CA ALA A 170 -17.02 8.74 -34.13
C ALA A 170 -16.75 9.70 -35.30
N LEU A 171 -15.56 10.30 -35.40
CA LEU A 171 -15.18 11.10 -36.56
C LEU A 171 -14.87 10.20 -37.76
N ARG A 172 -14.11 9.11 -37.54
CA ARG A 172 -13.77 8.13 -38.57
C ARG A 172 -15.01 7.44 -39.13
N SER A 173 -16.00 7.11 -38.30
CA SER A 173 -17.26 6.51 -38.78
C SER A 173 -18.05 7.44 -39.70
N ARG A 174 -17.96 8.77 -39.47
CA ARG A 174 -18.58 9.79 -40.32
C ARG A 174 -17.79 10.01 -41.61
N LEU A 175 -16.46 10.04 -41.52
CA LEU A 175 -15.56 10.18 -42.68
C LEU A 175 -15.58 8.94 -43.58
N ASN A 176 -15.82 7.75 -43.03
CA ASN A 176 -15.84 6.50 -43.79
C ASN A 176 -16.81 6.57 -44.99
N TYR A 177 -17.94 7.26 -44.88
CA TYR A 177 -18.86 7.46 -46.02
C TYR A 177 -18.24 8.26 -47.16
N PHE A 178 -17.34 9.19 -46.87
CA PHE A 178 -16.63 9.99 -47.86
C PHE A 178 -15.46 9.22 -48.47
N ASP A 179 -14.72 8.45 -47.67
CA ASP A 179 -13.63 7.58 -48.13
C ASP A 179 -14.14 6.50 -49.10
N GLU A 180 -15.36 5.99 -48.87
CA GLU A 180 -16.02 5.01 -49.74
C GLU A 180 -16.26 5.53 -51.16
N LEU A 181 -16.24 6.86 -51.39
CA LEU A 181 -16.33 7.41 -52.73
C LEU A 181 -15.19 6.90 -53.62
N GLU A 182 -13.96 6.88 -53.10
CA GLU A 182 -12.79 6.47 -53.87
C GLU A 182 -12.82 4.97 -54.15
N ASN A 183 -13.24 4.17 -53.16
CA ASN A 183 -13.45 2.74 -53.30
C ASN A 183 -14.55 2.39 -54.31
N ALA A 184 -15.71 3.05 -54.22
CA ALA A 184 -16.81 2.86 -55.17
C ALA A 184 -16.42 3.32 -56.58
N SER A 185 -15.71 4.45 -56.69
CA SER A 185 -15.21 4.98 -57.95
C SER A 185 -14.29 3.97 -58.63
N THR A 186 -13.21 3.55 -57.96
CA THR A 186 -12.26 2.57 -58.52
C THR A 186 -12.95 1.27 -58.95
N SER A 187 -13.90 0.78 -58.15
CA SER A 187 -14.69 -0.41 -58.46
C SER A 187 -15.56 -0.23 -59.71
N PHE A 188 -16.36 0.84 -59.82
CA PHE A 188 -17.25 1.07 -60.98
C PHE A 188 -16.52 1.51 -62.26
N TYR A 189 -15.28 2.00 -62.15
CA TYR A 189 -14.41 2.26 -63.29
C TYR A 189 -13.59 1.04 -63.73
N SER A 190 -13.47 0.02 -62.89
CA SER A 190 -12.78 -1.22 -63.25
C SER A 190 -13.50 -2.00 -64.36
N GLN A 191 -12.74 -2.64 -65.25
CA GLN A 191 -13.28 -3.46 -66.35
C GLN A 191 -13.90 -4.78 -65.86
N THR A 192 -13.56 -5.19 -64.63
CA THR A 192 -14.03 -6.44 -64.00
C THR A 192 -15.41 -6.29 -63.37
N MET A 193 -15.88 -5.05 -63.15
CA MET A 193 -17.16 -4.80 -62.51
C MET A 193 -18.30 -4.90 -63.52
N ASN A 194 -19.12 -5.94 -63.36
CA ASN A 194 -20.33 -6.17 -64.14
C ASN A 194 -21.46 -6.66 -63.22
N ILE A 195 -22.69 -6.74 -63.73
CA ILE A 195 -23.85 -7.16 -62.92
C ILE A 195 -23.80 -8.65 -62.54
N GLY A 196 -23.03 -9.45 -63.27
CA GLY A 196 -22.77 -10.84 -62.90
C GLY A 196 -21.81 -10.98 -61.71
N ASN A 197 -21.14 -9.90 -61.28
CA ASN A 197 -20.32 -9.88 -60.09
C ASN A 197 -21.23 -9.77 -58.86
N GLU A 198 -21.13 -10.73 -57.95
CA GLU A 198 -21.89 -10.76 -56.68
C GLU A 198 -21.68 -9.51 -55.83
N GLN A 199 -20.54 -8.82 -55.99
CA GLN A 199 -20.20 -7.59 -55.28
C GLN A 199 -20.89 -6.33 -55.85
N PHE A 200 -21.53 -6.42 -57.01
CA PHE A 200 -22.17 -5.27 -57.64
C PHE A 200 -23.33 -4.72 -56.83
N LEU A 201 -24.25 -5.60 -56.41
CA LEU A 201 -25.46 -5.19 -55.69
C LEU A 201 -25.14 -4.67 -54.27
N PRO A 202 -24.26 -5.32 -53.47
CA PRO A 202 -23.80 -4.77 -52.20
C PRO A 202 -23.13 -3.40 -52.33
N LEU A 203 -22.27 -3.20 -53.34
CA LEU A 203 -21.61 -1.92 -53.56
C LEU A 203 -22.61 -0.84 -53.98
N LEU A 204 -23.59 -1.17 -54.82
CA LEU A 204 -24.65 -0.23 -55.20
C LEU A 204 -25.51 0.18 -54.00
N LYS A 205 -25.88 -0.79 -53.15
CA LYS A 205 -26.60 -0.49 -51.89
C LYS A 205 -25.77 0.41 -50.97
N ARG A 206 -24.48 0.11 -50.84
CA ARG A 206 -23.54 0.93 -50.06
C ARG A 206 -23.42 2.35 -50.60
N LEU A 207 -23.41 2.50 -51.92
CA LEU A 207 -23.42 3.81 -52.60
C LEU A 207 -24.68 4.61 -52.27
N ASP A 208 -25.84 3.96 -52.32
CA ASP A 208 -27.13 4.60 -51.96
C ASP A 208 -27.14 5.03 -50.49
N ASP A 209 -26.61 4.21 -49.57
CA ASP A 209 -26.46 4.56 -48.15
C ASP A 209 -25.54 5.79 -47.96
N CYS A 210 -24.45 5.89 -48.74
CA CYS A 210 -23.55 7.06 -48.72
C CYS A 210 -24.25 8.32 -49.24
N ILE A 211 -25.05 8.21 -50.31
CA ILE A 211 -25.85 9.33 -50.84
C ILE A 211 -26.83 9.83 -49.77
N LEU A 212 -27.59 8.93 -49.16
CA LEU A 212 -28.53 9.27 -48.09
C LEU A 212 -27.83 9.93 -46.91
N TYR A 213 -26.64 9.46 -46.54
CA TYR A 213 -25.87 10.05 -45.45
C TYR A 213 -25.42 11.50 -45.77
N VAL A 214 -24.90 11.74 -46.97
CA VAL A 214 -24.46 13.09 -47.39
C VAL A 214 -25.64 14.05 -47.54
N GLU A 215 -26.77 13.58 -48.07
CA GLU A 215 -27.99 14.39 -48.21
C GLU A 215 -28.55 14.85 -46.85
N ASN A 216 -28.48 13.99 -45.83
CA ASN A 216 -28.90 14.32 -44.48
C ASN A 216 -27.92 15.23 -43.73
N ASN A 217 -26.71 15.44 -44.25
CA ASN A 217 -25.67 16.26 -43.60
C ASN A 217 -25.12 17.36 -44.54
N PRO A 218 -25.95 18.34 -44.95
CA PRO A 218 -25.54 19.37 -45.92
C PRO A 218 -24.51 20.36 -45.35
N LEU A 219 -24.41 20.47 -44.01
CA LEU A 219 -23.50 21.38 -43.33
C LEU A 219 -22.02 20.95 -43.38
N TYR A 220 -21.72 19.73 -43.83
CA TYR A 220 -20.34 19.29 -43.99
C TYR A 220 -19.64 20.01 -45.14
N ALA A 221 -18.34 20.27 -44.95
CA ALA A 221 -17.51 20.90 -45.97
C ALA A 221 -17.55 20.06 -47.26
N GLU A 222 -17.78 20.73 -48.39
CA GLU A 222 -17.86 20.11 -49.72
C GLU A 222 -18.92 19.01 -49.88
N SER A 223 -19.92 18.93 -48.99
CA SER A 223 -21.01 17.93 -49.06
C SER A 223 -21.68 17.90 -50.43
N ALA A 224 -21.99 19.06 -51.00
CA ALA A 224 -22.60 19.20 -52.32
C ALA A 224 -21.72 18.65 -53.44
N VAL A 225 -20.39 18.80 -53.36
CA VAL A 225 -19.45 18.29 -54.36
C VAL A 225 -19.38 16.77 -54.30
N TYR A 226 -19.30 16.20 -53.09
CA TYR A 226 -19.35 14.75 -52.89
C TYR A 226 -20.67 14.16 -53.37
N LEU A 227 -21.79 14.81 -53.10
CA LEU A 227 -23.11 14.37 -53.55
C LEU A 227 -23.19 14.27 -55.07
N VAL A 228 -22.68 15.27 -55.81
CA VAL A 228 -22.62 15.23 -57.28
C VAL A 228 -21.78 14.04 -57.77
N LYS A 229 -20.62 13.80 -57.16
CA LYS A 229 -19.75 12.67 -57.52
C LYS A 229 -20.44 11.32 -57.26
N PHE A 230 -21.12 11.16 -56.13
CA PHE A 230 -21.88 9.95 -55.84
C PHE A 230 -23.04 9.74 -56.82
N ARG A 231 -23.79 10.78 -57.16
CA ARG A 231 -24.88 10.73 -58.15
C ARG A 231 -24.38 10.35 -59.54
N GLN A 232 -23.17 10.78 -59.91
CA GLN A 232 -22.53 10.37 -61.16
C GLN A 232 -22.21 8.87 -61.18
N LEU A 233 -21.66 8.34 -60.08
CA LEU A 233 -21.41 6.89 -59.94
C LEU A 233 -22.71 6.08 -59.96
N GLN A 234 -23.76 6.56 -59.29
CA GLN A 234 -25.09 5.93 -59.29
C GLN A 234 -25.66 5.87 -60.71
N SER A 235 -25.59 6.99 -61.45
CA SER A 235 -26.04 7.06 -62.85
C SER A 235 -25.28 6.08 -63.74
N ARG A 236 -23.97 5.91 -63.51
CA ARG A 236 -23.14 4.94 -64.21
C ARG A 236 -23.55 3.49 -63.88
N ALA A 237 -23.77 3.17 -62.61
CA ALA A 237 -24.20 1.84 -62.17
C ALA A 237 -25.56 1.46 -62.78
N LEU A 238 -26.53 2.39 -62.76
CA LEU A 238 -27.82 2.22 -63.44
C LEU A 238 -27.66 2.08 -64.96
N GLY A 239 -26.72 2.81 -65.56
CA GLY A 239 -26.36 2.65 -66.97
C GLY A 239 -25.83 1.24 -67.30
N MET A 240 -25.00 0.66 -66.43
CA MET A 240 -24.55 -0.72 -66.56
C MET A 240 -25.73 -1.70 -66.51
N ILE A 241 -26.63 -1.54 -65.53
CA ILE A 241 -27.85 -2.36 -65.40
C ILE A 241 -28.67 -2.31 -66.70
N ARG A 242 -28.94 -1.09 -67.18
CA ARG A 242 -29.67 -0.88 -68.43
C ARG A 242 -29.01 -1.57 -69.62
N SER A 243 -27.69 -1.43 -69.77
CA SER A 243 -26.93 -2.04 -70.86
C SER A 243 -27.01 -3.56 -70.84
N HIS A 244 -26.86 -4.17 -69.67
CA HIS A 244 -26.95 -5.61 -69.51
C HIS A 244 -28.36 -6.14 -69.80
N VAL A 245 -29.40 -5.52 -69.26
CA VAL A 245 -30.80 -5.90 -69.55
C VAL A 245 -31.08 -5.82 -71.05
N LEU A 246 -30.64 -4.75 -71.72
CA LEU A 246 -30.79 -4.61 -73.18
C LEU A 246 -30.01 -5.68 -73.95
N SER A 247 -28.81 -6.02 -73.51
CA SER A 247 -27.99 -7.09 -74.10
C SER A 247 -28.67 -8.45 -73.98
N THR A 248 -29.17 -8.78 -72.79
CA THR A 248 -29.89 -10.04 -72.53
C THR A 248 -31.18 -10.14 -73.34
N LEU A 249 -31.95 -9.05 -73.44
CA LEU A 249 -33.16 -9.00 -74.29
C LEU A 249 -32.83 -9.16 -75.77
N LYS A 250 -31.76 -8.53 -76.26
CA LYS A 250 -31.30 -8.71 -77.65
C LYS A 250 -30.84 -10.13 -77.92
N ALA A 251 -30.09 -10.74 -77.00
CA ALA A 251 -29.65 -12.12 -77.09
C ALA A 251 -30.84 -13.09 -77.14
N ALA A 252 -31.79 -12.94 -76.21
CA ALA A 252 -33.01 -13.76 -76.19
C ALA A 252 -33.84 -13.58 -77.48
N SER A 253 -34.01 -12.34 -77.95
CA SER A 253 -34.69 -12.05 -79.22
C SER A 253 -34.01 -12.72 -80.41
N SER A 254 -32.67 -12.62 -80.49
CA SER A 254 -31.91 -13.29 -81.56
C SER A 254 -32.01 -14.81 -81.50
N GLN A 255 -32.07 -15.41 -80.31
CA GLN A 255 -32.25 -16.85 -80.13
C GLN A 255 -33.63 -17.31 -80.60
N VAL A 256 -34.71 -16.57 -80.28
CA VAL A 256 -36.06 -16.87 -80.79
C VAL A 256 -36.11 -16.76 -82.30
N LEU A 257 -35.49 -15.72 -82.88
CA LEU A 257 -35.46 -15.52 -84.32
C LEU A 257 -34.68 -16.62 -85.06
N LEU A 258 -33.62 -17.16 -84.44
CA LEU A 258 -32.85 -18.30 -84.94
C LEU A 258 -33.59 -19.64 -84.81
N HIS A 259 -34.50 -19.78 -83.85
CA HIS A 259 -35.25 -21.01 -83.61
C HIS A 259 -36.60 -21.08 -84.35
N CYS A 260 -37.03 -19.97 -84.95
CA CYS A 260 -38.25 -19.85 -85.76
C CYS A 260 -37.99 -19.84 -87.29
N ILE A 261 -36.74 -19.99 -87.72
CA ILE A 261 -36.34 -20.26 -89.11
C ILE A 261 -35.96 -21.74 -89.21
#